data_AF-A0A6M1ZBT7-F1
#
_entry.id   AF-A0A6M1ZBT7-F1
#
_cell.length_a   1.000
_cell.length_b   1.000
_cell.length_c   1.000
_cell.angle_alpha   90.00
_cell.angle_beta   90.00
_cell.angle_gamma   90.00
#
_symmetry.space_group_name_H-M   'P 1'
#
loop_
_entity.id
_entity.type
_entity.pdbx_description
1 polymer ?
#
loop_
_entity_poly.entity_id
_entity_poly.type
_entity_poly.pdbx_seq_one_letter_code
_entity_poly.pdbx_strand_id
1 'polypeptide(L)' 'MQIILFKPEIPQNTGNIIRTCYLTNASLSIVTPASFSLSDRNLKRAGLDYFKDLDLEKIDDLEKYLLDKKSFYFFSS' A
#
# COMPACT_ATOMS: atom_id res chain seq x y z
N MET A 1 11.43 -0.42 6.60
CA MET A 1 10.18 -1.14 6.98
C MET A 1 9.28 -1.18 5.76
N GLN A 2 8.65 -2.31 5.45
CA GLN A 2 7.74 -2.44 4.31
C GLN A 2 6.34 -2.78 4.81
N ILE A 3 5.35 -2.03 4.35
CA ILE A 3 3.93 -2.27 4.61
C ILE A 3 3.31 -2.84 3.33
N ILE A 4 2.53 -3.90 3.46
CA ILE A 4 1.83 -4.53 2.33
C ILE A 4 0.33 -4.48 2.59
N LEU A 5 -0.42 -3.85 1.67
CA LEU A 5 -1.89 -3.84 1.72
C LEU A 5 -2.44 -4.96 0.85
N PHE A 6 -3.11 -5.92 1.48
CA PHE A 6 -3.77 -7.00 0.76
C PHE A 6 -5.12 -6.52 0.23
N LYS A 7 -5.24 -6.41 -1.11
CA LYS A 7 -6.49 -6.09 -1.83
C LYS A 7 -7.35 -5.02 -1.12
N PRO A 8 -6.82 -3.81 -0.91
CA PRO A 8 -7.50 -2.82 -0.10
C PRO A 8 -8.83 -2.40 -0.73
N GLU A 9 -9.85 -2.23 0.12
CA GLU A 9 -11.22 -1.95 -0.34
C GLU A 9 -11.64 -0.48 -0.14
N ILE A 10 -11.08 0.18 0.89
CA ILE A 10 -11.49 1.53 1.29
C ILE A 10 -10.38 2.54 0.90
N PRO A 11 -10.65 3.46 -0.04
CA PRO A 11 -9.66 4.44 -0.52
C PRO A 11 -9.07 5.29 0.60
N GLN A 12 -9.90 5.72 1.56
CA GLN A 12 -9.49 6.61 2.65
C GLN A 12 -8.46 5.95 3.57
N ASN A 13 -8.63 4.66 3.90
CA ASN A 13 -7.66 3.91 4.72
C ASN A 13 -6.31 3.81 4.00
N THR A 14 -6.35 3.53 2.70
CA THR A 14 -5.15 3.44 1.86
C THR A 14 -4.43 4.78 1.78
N GLY A 15 -5.15 5.89 1.61
CA GLY A 15 -4.58 7.24 1.64
C GLY A 15 -3.90 7.59 2.96
N ASN A 16 -4.51 7.22 4.10
CA ASN A 16 -3.93 7.43 5.42
C ASN A 16 -2.63 6.62 5.61
N ILE A 17 -2.62 5.36 5.17
CA ILE A 17 -1.43 4.50 5.26
C ILE A 17 -0.31 5.03 4.36
N ILE A 18 -0.64 5.53 3.17
CA ILE A 18 0.32 6.17 2.26
C ILE A 18 0.99 7.37 2.91
N ARG A 19 0.20 8.23 3.56
CA ARG A 19 0.73 9.37 4.32
C ARG A 19 1.64 8.91 5.46
N THR A 20 1.26 7.86 6.20
CA THR A 20 2.09 7.28 7.26
C THR A 20 3.41 6.74 6.70
N CYS A 21 3.37 5.98 5.60
CA CYS A 21 4.56 5.45 4.95
C CYS A 21 5.52 6.57 4.53
N TYR A 22 5.00 7.63 3.91
CA TYR A 22 5.79 8.79 3.52
C TYR A 22 6.46 9.47 4.74
N LEU A 23 5.69 9.77 5.79
CA LEU A 23 6.22 10.44 6.98
C LEU A 23 7.22 9.58 7.79
N THR A 24 7.18 8.26 7.62
CA THR A 24 8.04 7.31 8.35
C THR A 24 9.15 6.72 7.50
N ASN A 25 9.31 7.16 6.24
CA ASN A 25 10.21 6.54 5.25
C ASN A 25 10.01 5.01 5.14
N ALA A 26 8.77 4.54 5.28
CA ALA A 26 8.42 3.14 5.04
C ALA A 26 8.01 2.95 3.57
N SER A 27 8.37 1.81 3.00
CA SER A 27 7.93 1.41 1.66
C SER A 27 6.51 0.85 1.72
N LEU A 28 5.76 1.00 0.63
CA LEU A 28 4.40 0.48 0.52
C LEU A 28 4.26 -0.38 -0.73
N SER A 29 3.73 -1.59 -0.57
CA SER A 29 3.29 -2.43 -1.68
C SER A 29 1.80 -2.73 -1.57
N ILE A 30 1.14 -2.90 -2.71
CA ILE A 30 -0.30 -3.21 -2.78
C ILE A 30 -0.49 -4.51 -3.54
N VAL A 31 -1.21 -5.45 -2.93
CA VAL A 31 -1.64 -6.67 -3.62
C VAL A 31 -2.88 -6.36 -4.46
N THR A 32 -2.80 -6.62 -5.76
CA THR A 32 -3.84 -6.32 -6.74
C THR A 32 -4.86 -7.47 -6.90
N PRO A 33 -6.08 -7.18 -7.39
CA PRO A 33 -6.63 -5.84 -7.62
C PRO A 33 -7.09 -5.18 -6.30
N ALA A 34 -6.93 -3.86 -6.22
CA ALA A 34 -7.63 -3.05 -5.21
C ALA A 34 -9.08 -2.82 -5.67
N SER A 35 -10.02 -2.62 -4.73
CA SER A 35 -11.44 -2.38 -5.05
C SER A 35 -11.73 -0.95 -5.52
N PHE A 36 -10.70 -0.12 -5.68
CA PHE A 36 -10.78 1.25 -6.15
C PHE A 36 -9.59 1.60 -7.05
N SER A 37 -9.75 2.67 -7.84
CA SER A 37 -8.66 3.16 -8.67
C SER A 37 -7.61 3.88 -7.81
N LEU A 38 -6.35 3.47 -7.91
CA LEU A 38 -5.23 4.17 -7.26
C LEU A 38 -5.01 5.60 -7.79
N SER A 39 -5.67 5.95 -8.90
CA SER A 39 -5.68 7.31 -9.47
C SER A 39 -6.86 8.16 -8.99
N ASP A 40 -7.74 7.60 -8.16
CA ASP A 40 -8.98 8.24 -7.72
C ASP A 40 -8.71 9.58 -7.00
N ARG A 41 -9.57 10.56 -7.29
CA ARG A 41 -9.57 11.90 -6.68
C ARG A 41 -9.66 11.82 -5.15
N ASN A 42 -10.29 10.77 -4.63
CA ASN A 42 -10.37 10.51 -3.19
C ASN A 42 -9.00 10.28 -2.55
N LEU A 43 -8.10 9.58 -3.23
CA LEU A 43 -6.72 9.46 -2.76
C LEU A 43 -6.04 10.83 -2.86
N LYS A 44 -6.23 11.58 -3.95
CA LYS A 44 -5.61 12.92 -4.15
C LYS A 44 -5.90 13.90 -3.01
N ARG A 45 -7.11 13.88 -2.44
CA ARG A 45 -7.49 14.73 -1.30
C ARG A 45 -6.76 14.37 0.00
N ALA A 46 -6.21 13.17 0.14
CA ALA A 46 -5.40 12.76 1.29
C ALA A 46 -3.97 13.37 1.29
N GLY A 47 -3.63 14.16 0.26
CA GLY A 47 -2.35 14.86 0.15
C GLY A 47 -1.38 14.24 -0.85
N LEU A 48 -1.87 13.75 -2.01
CA LEU A 48 -1.04 13.06 -3.01
C LEU A 48 -0.17 13.96 -3.88
N ASP A 49 0.67 14.79 -3.28
CA ASP A 49 1.93 15.11 -3.94
C ASP A 49 2.96 13.99 -3.70
N TYR A 50 2.81 13.20 -2.62
CA TYR A 50 3.74 12.14 -2.21
C TYR A 50 3.73 10.87 -3.06
N PHE A 51 2.69 10.61 -3.85
CA PHE A 51 2.59 9.36 -4.64
C PHE A 51 3.65 9.26 -5.74
N LYS A 52 4.18 10.40 -6.20
CA LYS A 52 5.27 10.43 -7.17
C LYS A 52 6.62 10.04 -6.55
N ASP A 53 6.75 10.28 -5.25
CA ASP A 53 7.98 10.05 -4.49
C ASP A 53 7.94 8.70 -3.74
N LEU A 54 6.76 8.10 -3.60
CA LEU A 54 6.58 6.81 -2.95
C LEU A 54 6.83 5.68 -3.96
N ASP A 55 7.79 4.81 -3.66
CA ASP A 55 8.01 3.57 -4.39
C ASP A 55 6.86 2.60 -4.12
N LEU A 56 5.81 2.70 -4.95
CA LEU A 56 4.60 1.89 -4.84
C LEU A 56 4.70 0.66 -5.74
N GLU A 57 5.01 -0.47 -5.12
CA GLU A 57 5.07 -1.76 -5.80
C GLU A 57 3.67 -2.42 -5.85
N LYS A 58 3.32 -2.99 -7.00
CA LYS A 58 2.11 -3.80 -7.16
C LYS A 58 2.48 -5.29 -7.15
N ILE A 59 1.73 -6.08 -6.38
CA ILE A 59 1.96 -7.50 -6.20
C ILE A 59 0.73 -8.26 -6.71
N ASP A 60 0.88 -9.08 -7.75
CA ASP A 60 -0.25 -9.87 -8.27
C ASP A 60 -0.47 -11.18 -7.51
N ASP A 61 0.60 -11.75 -6.95
CA ASP A 61 0.59 -12.99 -6.18
C ASP A 61 1.36 -12.79 -4.87
N LEU A 62 0.60 -12.71 -3.77
CA LEU A 62 1.17 -12.49 -2.45
C LEU A 62 2.00 -13.70 -1.99
N GLU A 63 1.55 -14.93 -2.25
CA GLU A 63 2.24 -16.13 -1.78
C GLU A 63 3.61 -16.23 -2.42
N LYS A 64 3.67 -16.05 -3.76
CA LYS A 64 4.93 -16.01 -4.49
C LYS A 64 5.85 -14.89 -4.00
N TYR A 65 5.30 -13.71 -3.72
CA TYR A 65 6.08 -12.58 -3.19
C TYR A 65 6.67 -12.85 -1.81
N LEU A 66 5.97 -13.63 -0.98
CA LEU A 66 6.40 -13.94 0.39
C LEU A 66 7.41 -15.11 0.47
N LEU A 67 7.56 -15.94 -0.56
CA LEU A 67 8.49 -17.09 -0.56
C LEU A 67 9.93 -16.71 -0.18
N ASP A 68 10.40 -15.56 -0.66
CA ASP A 68 11.77 -15.07 -0.42
C ASP A 68 11.88 -14.19 0.84
N LYS A 69 10.79 -13.98 1.58
CA LYS A 69 10.76 -13.11 2.75
C LYS A 69 10.98 -13.92 4.03
N LYS A 70 12.05 -13.59 4.76
CA LYS A 70 12.48 -14.34 5.95
C LYS A 70 11.60 -14.10 7.20
N SER A 71 10.93 -12.96 7.29
CA SER A 71 10.09 -12.60 8.44
C SER A 71 9.09 -11.52 8.05
N PHE A 72 7.82 -11.74 8.40
CA PHE A 72 6.74 -10.79 8.26
C PHE A 72 5.71 -10.99 9.38
N TYR A 73 4.93 -9.95 9.63
CA TYR A 73 3.82 -9.99 10.56
C TYR A 73 2.52 -9.88 9.77
N PHE A 74 1.53 -10.66 10.16
CA PHE A 74 0.18 -10.56 9.64
C PHE A 74 -0.72 -9.93 10.70
N PHE A 75 -1.48 -8.91 10.32
CA PHE A 75 -2.47 -8.28 11.17
C PHE A 75 -3.85 -8.69 10.71
N SER A 76 -4.54 -9.47 11.54
CA SER A 76 -5.96 -9.81 11.38
C SER A 76 -6.75 -9.27 12.56
N SER A 77 -7.96 -8.78 12.30
CA SER A 77 -8.98 -8.52 13.32
C SER A 77 -9.65 -9.81 13.77
#